data_AF-A0A6I3JB33-F1
#
_entry.id   AF-A0A6I3JB33-F1
#
_cell.length_a   1.000
_cell.length_b   1.000
_cell.length_c   1.000
_cell.angle_alpha   90.00
_cell.angle_beta   90.00
_cell.angle_gamma   90.00
#
_symmetry.space_group_name_H-M   'P 1'
#
loop_
_entity.id
_entity.type
_entity.pdbx_description
1 polymer ?
#
loop_
_entity_poly.entity_id
_entity_poly.type
_entity_poly.pdbx_seq_one_letter_code
_entity_poly.pdbx_strand_id
1 'polypeptide(L)'
;MNKSLSRAIAVTAVGAAGLAGALVVTPTATAETAPRAVVSAPAGKLTSSGRLEKTGFGYKADVFGTKLLLEGVELRALKGGYAQQRCTTMAGRVAEKSSILAPLDEITDGVLPEGLIDLSVTKQTSQTYKQGNRTGVRGVSTVGDVSIGGLELPGLGKLPKLKIEGLQSVADAFHDGKSYGHEESFGFKGISLDYEGSVVDGTPLAALLDILNQVTAPISQIVNQVIGLLTSLGPGKMIEIPGLGGIGLGASSGKATAKQGTSEAYALKVLINATGNDTVLQLGRARTQITKAGPAGVFRGTASGANILGDVPLLNVGNLGQRSIPCGGTDGKVQTTKAANYSLLGGLVNVTGVTYKTMGKYGKGKAAKALIGTDLGTVTVPILGLEVKGLSSLVNLKRTAKSAQVKPTVTTKYLQISHNGKPVRLRAGESYDLGDDNFLSFRKLFGKSYHGTGVHGLQLNLAGIGLLDLASSSGRIFPR
;
A
#
# COMPACT_ATOMS: atom_id res chain seq x y z
N MET A 1 32.82 69.74 -31.86
CA MET A 1 31.87 69.40 -32.94
C MET A 1 31.15 68.13 -32.51
N ASN A 2 29.96 68.29 -31.93
CA ASN A 2 28.63 68.07 -32.57
C ASN A 2 28.37 66.58 -32.84
N LYS A 3 27.59 65.93 -31.95
CA LYS A 3 26.14 65.62 -32.09
C LYS A 3 25.92 64.42 -33.04
N SER A 4 25.11 63.40 -32.78
CA SER A 4 24.06 63.15 -31.77
C SER A 4 23.51 61.72 -31.91
N LEU A 5 23.04 61.15 -30.78
CA LEU A 5 21.75 60.43 -30.54
C LEU A 5 21.23 59.44 -31.60
N SER A 6 20.84 58.20 -31.23
CA SER A 6 19.56 57.87 -30.54
C SER A 6 19.61 56.43 -29.96
N ARG A 7 19.40 56.18 -28.65
CA ARG A 7 18.15 55.76 -27.92
C ARG A 7 17.43 54.54 -28.55
N ALA A 8 17.02 53.47 -27.85
CA ALA A 8 16.49 53.30 -26.48
C ALA A 8 16.71 51.85 -25.94
N ILE A 9 17.13 51.62 -24.68
CA ILE A 9 16.41 51.36 -23.39
C ILE A 9 15.87 49.92 -23.16
N ALA A 10 16.54 49.25 -22.20
CA ALA A 10 16.13 48.32 -21.12
C ALA A 10 15.24 47.08 -21.42
N VAL A 11 15.43 45.91 -20.78
CA VAL A 11 15.28 45.63 -19.34
C VAL A 11 16.24 44.54 -18.84
N THR A 12 16.82 44.78 -17.65
CA THR A 12 17.61 43.83 -16.85
C THR A 12 16.73 42.81 -16.13
N ALA A 13 17.12 41.53 -16.15
CA ALA A 13 16.73 40.57 -15.12
C ALA A 13 17.96 39.77 -14.66
N VAL A 14 18.30 39.96 -13.39
CA VAL A 14 19.39 39.30 -12.67
C VAL A 14 18.93 37.87 -12.33
N GLY A 15 19.63 36.87 -12.86
CA GLY A 15 19.50 35.48 -12.45
C GLY A 15 20.71 35.06 -11.61
N ALA A 16 20.53 34.99 -10.29
CA ALA A 16 21.55 34.54 -9.35
C ALA A 16 21.84 33.05 -9.52
N ALA A 17 23.09 32.73 -9.89
CA ALA A 17 23.64 31.38 -9.81
C ALA A 17 24.11 31.11 -8.37
N GLY A 18 23.34 30.33 -7.61
CA GLY A 18 23.72 29.84 -6.29
C GLY A 18 24.55 28.57 -6.39
N LEU A 19 25.84 28.67 -6.08
CA LEU A 19 26.78 27.56 -5.90
C LEU A 19 26.40 26.72 -4.69
N ALA A 20 26.08 25.43 -4.88
CA ALA A 20 26.06 24.44 -3.81
C ALA A 20 27.39 23.67 -3.83
N GLY A 21 28.29 24.01 -2.91
CA GLY A 21 29.53 23.28 -2.68
C GLY A 21 29.25 21.92 -2.03
N ALA A 22 29.61 20.84 -2.70
CA ALA A 22 29.69 19.51 -2.10
C ALA A 22 31.08 19.34 -1.47
N LEU A 23 31.15 19.37 -0.14
CA LEU A 23 32.34 18.91 0.57
C LEU A 23 32.38 17.38 0.50
N VAL A 24 33.38 16.85 -0.20
CA VAL A 24 33.69 15.42 -0.22
C VAL A 24 34.43 15.09 1.07
N VAL A 25 33.80 14.31 1.96
CA VAL A 25 34.47 13.69 3.11
C VAL A 25 34.60 12.20 2.82
N THR A 26 35.83 11.74 2.62
CA THR A 26 36.20 10.32 2.61
C THR A 26 35.96 9.71 4.00
N PRO A 27 35.22 8.60 4.15
CA PRO A 27 35.03 7.99 5.45
C PRO A 27 36.19 7.03 5.78
N THR A 28 36.96 7.36 6.81
CA THR A 28 37.64 6.37 7.64
C THR A 28 36.62 5.75 8.61
N ALA A 29 36.68 4.43 8.73
CA ALA A 29 35.76 3.63 9.52
C ALA A 29 35.92 3.85 11.03
N THR A 30 34.83 4.22 11.70
CA THR A 30 34.54 3.86 13.10
C THR A 30 33.02 3.76 13.27
N ALA A 31 32.59 2.68 13.91
CA ALA A 31 31.20 2.42 14.22
C ALA A 31 30.74 3.31 15.37
N GLU A 32 29.77 4.17 15.13
CA GLU A 32 28.95 4.77 16.18
C GLU A 32 27.55 5.07 15.63
N THR A 33 26.55 4.61 16.36
CA THR A 33 25.11 4.72 16.05
C THR A 33 24.66 6.18 16.10
N ALA A 34 24.53 6.80 14.92
CA ALA A 34 23.92 8.11 14.71
C ALA A 34 22.68 7.98 13.79
N PRO A 35 21.65 8.86 13.94
CA PRO A 35 20.36 8.70 13.28
C PRO A 35 20.50 8.77 11.76
N ARG A 36 19.91 7.80 11.07
CA ARG A 36 20.02 7.59 9.62
C ARG A 36 19.62 8.85 8.85
N ALA A 37 20.58 9.41 8.12
CA ALA A 37 20.39 10.52 7.19
C ALA A 37 19.33 10.21 6.12
N VAL A 38 18.63 11.27 5.70
CA VAL A 38 17.67 11.29 4.59
C VAL A 38 18.25 10.58 3.37
N VAL A 39 17.67 9.44 2.98
CA VAL A 39 18.12 8.69 1.80
C VAL A 39 17.82 9.53 0.57
N SER A 40 18.85 10.13 0.00
CA SER A 40 18.76 10.91 -1.23
C SER A 40 18.22 10.02 -2.36
N ALA A 41 17.19 10.51 -3.06
CA ALA A 41 16.70 9.89 -4.29
C ALA A 41 17.85 9.78 -5.31
N PRO A 42 17.96 8.71 -6.13
CA PRO A 42 19.02 8.63 -7.11
C PRO A 42 18.67 9.60 -8.25
N ALA A 43 19.28 10.78 -8.25
CA ALA A 43 19.33 11.64 -9.41
C ALA A 43 20.34 11.04 -10.41
N GLY A 44 19.89 10.09 -11.23
CA GLY A 44 20.74 9.42 -12.21
C GLY A 44 19.96 8.45 -13.10
N LYS A 45 20.57 8.04 -14.23
CA LYS A 45 19.96 7.03 -15.11
C LYS A 45 19.70 5.75 -14.31
N LEU A 46 18.48 5.20 -14.38
CA LEU A 46 18.08 3.97 -13.68
C LEU A 46 18.86 2.73 -14.16
N THR A 47 19.41 2.81 -15.37
CA THR A 47 20.32 1.83 -15.98
C THR A 47 21.44 2.59 -16.66
N SER A 48 22.63 1.98 -16.79
CA SER A 48 23.76 2.60 -17.49
C SER A 48 23.41 2.94 -18.95
N SER A 49 22.60 2.11 -19.60
CA SER A 49 22.11 2.31 -20.97
C SER A 49 20.96 3.32 -21.10
N GLY A 50 20.29 3.68 -20.00
CA GLY A 50 19.03 4.44 -20.03
C GLY A 50 17.84 3.67 -20.63
N ARG A 51 18.00 2.38 -20.94
CA ARG A 51 16.96 1.49 -21.49
C ARG A 51 16.60 0.41 -20.48
N LEU A 52 15.47 -0.27 -20.70
CA LEU A 52 15.08 -1.42 -19.88
C LEU A 52 16.10 -2.56 -20.03
N GLU A 53 16.65 -3.03 -18.92
CA GLU A 53 17.64 -4.10 -18.89
C GLU A 53 17.09 -5.34 -18.19
N LYS A 54 17.17 -6.49 -18.85
CA LYS A 54 16.78 -7.76 -18.24
C LYS A 54 17.86 -8.23 -17.27
N THR A 55 17.46 -8.67 -16.08
CA THR A 55 18.39 -9.11 -15.02
C THR A 55 18.09 -10.53 -14.54
N GLY A 56 18.96 -11.02 -13.66
CA GLY A 56 18.77 -12.29 -12.95
C GLY A 56 17.86 -12.20 -11.72
N PHE A 57 17.21 -11.06 -11.49
CA PHE A 57 16.44 -10.78 -10.29
C PHE A 57 14.96 -10.58 -10.59
N GLY A 58 14.12 -10.86 -9.60
CA GLY A 58 12.70 -10.54 -9.57
C GLY A 58 12.46 -9.37 -8.62
N TYR A 59 11.95 -8.27 -9.15
CA TYR A 59 11.63 -7.04 -8.42
C TYR A 59 10.14 -6.93 -8.15
N LYS A 60 9.78 -6.47 -6.95
CA LYS A 60 8.43 -6.05 -6.58
C LYS A 60 8.46 -4.81 -5.72
N ALA A 61 7.48 -3.94 -5.91
CA ALA A 61 7.19 -2.87 -4.97
C ALA A 61 5.69 -2.66 -4.87
N ASP A 62 5.26 -2.30 -3.67
CA ASP A 62 3.91 -1.85 -3.35
C ASP A 62 4.06 -0.54 -2.57
N VAL A 63 3.69 0.59 -3.19
CA VAL A 63 3.86 1.94 -2.62
C VAL A 63 2.52 2.68 -2.65
N PHE A 64 2.08 3.18 -1.50
CA PHE A 64 0.84 3.95 -1.38
C PHE A 64 1.00 5.08 -0.37
N GLY A 65 0.38 6.22 -0.65
CA GLY A 65 0.52 7.41 0.18
C GLY A 65 -0.25 7.28 1.48
N THR A 66 -1.49 6.85 1.38
CA THR A 66 -2.44 6.80 2.49
C THR A 66 -3.10 5.43 2.51
N LYS A 67 -3.40 4.93 3.71
CA LYS A 67 -4.27 3.77 3.93
C LYS A 67 -5.13 4.05 5.15
N LEU A 68 -6.44 4.12 4.93
CA LEU A 68 -7.41 4.27 5.99
C LEU A 68 -7.95 2.90 6.37
N LEU A 69 -7.95 2.58 7.67
CA LEU A 69 -8.71 1.46 8.21
C LEU A 69 -9.82 2.03 9.08
N LEU A 70 -11.05 1.69 8.77
CA LEU A 70 -12.20 1.99 9.62
C LEU A 70 -12.62 0.70 10.30
N GLU A 71 -12.58 0.65 11.63
CA GLU A 71 -12.92 -0.55 12.42
C GLU A 71 -12.15 -1.80 11.95
N GLY A 72 -10.89 -1.60 11.51
CA GLY A 72 -10.03 -2.66 10.97
C GLY A 72 -10.25 -3.00 9.50
N VAL A 73 -11.21 -2.38 8.82
CA VAL A 73 -11.50 -2.56 7.39
C VAL A 73 -10.75 -1.53 6.56
N GLU A 74 -9.88 -2.00 5.66
CA GLU A 74 -9.11 -1.14 4.76
C GLU A 74 -9.98 -0.55 3.64
N LEU A 75 -10.07 0.78 3.56
CA LEU A 75 -10.75 1.52 2.50
C LEU A 75 -9.74 1.82 1.36
N ARG A 76 -9.84 1.12 0.23
CA ARG A 76 -8.84 1.25 -0.86
C ARG A 76 -9.06 2.42 -1.80
N ALA A 77 -10.28 2.93 -1.91
CA ALA A 77 -10.54 4.17 -2.64
C ALA A 77 -9.60 5.29 -2.17
N LEU A 78 -9.21 5.23 -0.90
CA LEU A 78 -8.29 6.15 -0.22
C LEU A 78 -6.82 5.71 -0.26
N LYS A 79 -6.44 4.71 -1.05
CA LYS A 79 -5.03 4.51 -1.40
C LYS A 79 -4.58 5.59 -2.37
N GLY A 80 -4.37 6.79 -1.83
CA GLY A 80 -3.79 7.92 -2.52
C GLY A 80 -2.56 7.46 -3.30
N GLY A 81 -2.68 7.55 -4.63
CA GLY A 81 -1.59 7.34 -5.56
C GLY A 81 -1.00 5.91 -5.59
N TYR A 82 -1.75 4.82 -5.44
CA TYR A 82 -1.13 3.48 -5.43
C TYR A 82 -0.22 3.17 -6.65
N ALA A 83 1.10 3.14 -6.43
CA ALA A 83 2.10 2.76 -7.42
C ALA A 83 2.58 1.34 -7.15
N GLN A 84 2.19 0.42 -8.05
CA GLN A 84 2.57 -0.98 -7.95
C GLN A 84 3.58 -1.38 -9.01
N GLN A 85 4.76 -1.81 -8.56
CA GLN A 85 5.68 -2.56 -9.39
C GLN A 85 5.35 -4.04 -9.29
N ARG A 86 4.51 -4.51 -10.21
CA ARG A 86 4.22 -5.94 -10.39
C ARG A 86 5.52 -6.71 -10.64
N CYS A 87 5.61 -7.95 -10.15
CA CYS A 87 6.83 -8.78 -10.25
C CYS A 87 7.47 -8.72 -11.64
N THR A 88 8.70 -8.27 -11.78
CA THR A 88 9.36 -8.12 -13.08
C THR A 88 10.83 -8.51 -13.00
N THR A 89 11.43 -8.86 -14.14
CA THR A 89 12.87 -9.12 -14.28
C THR A 89 13.61 -7.98 -14.96
N MET A 90 12.92 -6.88 -15.26
CA MET A 90 13.49 -5.73 -15.97
C MET A 90 13.86 -4.66 -14.96
N ALA A 91 15.13 -4.23 -14.98
CA ALA A 91 15.60 -2.97 -14.42
C ALA A 91 15.26 -1.80 -15.37
N GLY A 92 15.13 -0.60 -14.81
CA GLY A 92 14.73 0.62 -15.53
C GLY A 92 13.22 0.85 -15.61
N ARG A 93 12.39 -0.03 -15.05
CA ARG A 93 10.94 0.19 -14.98
C ARG A 93 10.61 1.21 -13.89
N VAL A 94 9.72 2.12 -14.24
CA VAL A 94 9.09 3.08 -13.33
C VAL A 94 7.59 2.80 -13.30
N ALA A 95 7.04 2.72 -12.10
CA ALA A 95 5.61 2.82 -11.86
C ALA A 95 5.40 4.09 -11.03
N GLU A 96 4.66 5.03 -11.57
CA GLU A 96 4.35 6.29 -10.89
C GLU A 96 2.83 6.45 -10.88
N LYS A 97 2.32 6.93 -9.76
CA LYS A 97 0.91 7.30 -9.63
C LYS A 97 0.83 8.50 -8.70
N SER A 98 0.25 9.56 -9.24
CA SER A 98 -0.17 10.72 -8.45
C SER A 98 -1.67 10.63 -8.23
N SER A 99 -2.13 11.10 -7.08
CA SER A 99 -3.54 11.30 -6.81
C SER A 99 -3.72 12.71 -6.29
N ILE A 100 -4.56 13.48 -6.98
CA ILE A 100 -5.43 14.44 -6.32
C ILE A 100 -6.41 13.54 -5.57
N LEU A 101 -6.52 13.66 -4.24
CA LEU A 101 -7.51 12.85 -3.55
C LEU A 101 -8.88 13.27 -4.09
N ALA A 102 -9.72 12.31 -4.43
CA ALA A 102 -11.16 12.57 -4.35
C ALA A 102 -11.44 13.08 -2.94
N PRO A 103 -12.33 14.07 -2.74
CA PRO A 103 -12.60 14.63 -1.43
C PRO A 103 -12.81 13.47 -0.47
N LEU A 104 -12.01 13.40 0.60
CA LEU A 104 -12.11 12.29 1.53
C LEU A 104 -13.55 12.17 2.06
N ASP A 105 -14.20 13.32 2.16
CA ASP A 105 -15.59 13.54 2.54
C ASP A 105 -16.58 12.84 1.61
N GLU A 106 -16.39 12.93 0.29
CA GLU A 106 -17.19 12.12 -0.66
C GLU A 106 -16.95 10.62 -0.48
N ILE A 107 -15.79 10.22 0.08
CA ILE A 107 -15.41 8.82 0.32
C ILE A 107 -15.71 8.35 1.76
N THR A 108 -16.11 9.23 2.64
CA THR A 108 -16.46 8.89 4.03
C THR A 108 -17.81 9.43 4.44
N ASP A 109 -18.61 9.90 3.48
CA ASP A 109 -19.96 10.43 3.69
C ASP A 109 -20.83 9.45 4.49
N GLY A 110 -21.47 9.96 5.53
CA GLY A 110 -22.26 9.19 6.49
C GLY A 110 -21.45 8.28 7.44
N VAL A 111 -20.12 8.26 7.36
CA VAL A 111 -19.25 7.37 8.14
C VAL A 111 -18.22 8.13 8.99
N LEU A 112 -17.61 9.17 8.43
CA LEU A 112 -16.80 10.14 9.17
C LEU A 112 -17.38 11.55 8.93
N PRO A 113 -17.33 12.44 9.94
CA PRO A 113 -17.64 13.85 9.74
C PRO A 113 -16.81 14.48 8.61
N GLU A 114 -17.47 15.27 7.77
CA GLU A 114 -16.82 16.05 6.71
C GLU A 114 -15.75 16.99 7.30
N GLY A 115 -14.57 17.03 6.68
CA GLY A 115 -13.42 17.83 7.11
C GLY A 115 -12.62 17.24 8.27
N LEU A 116 -12.90 15.99 8.70
CA LEU A 116 -12.16 15.37 9.80
C LEU A 116 -10.72 15.03 9.38
N ILE A 117 -10.53 14.69 8.10
CA ILE A 117 -9.23 14.31 7.54
C ILE A 117 -9.07 14.99 6.18
N ASP A 118 -8.26 16.04 6.12
CA ASP A 118 -7.85 16.66 4.86
C ASP A 118 -6.50 16.10 4.43
N LEU A 119 -6.42 15.68 3.17
CA LEU A 119 -5.20 15.13 2.58
C LEU A 119 -4.89 15.87 1.28
N SER A 120 -3.65 16.35 1.16
CA SER A 120 -3.15 16.96 -0.07
C SER A 120 -2.62 15.91 -1.06
N VAL A 121 -2.29 16.36 -2.27
CA VAL A 121 -1.78 15.53 -3.36
C VAL A 121 -0.70 14.56 -2.89
N THR A 122 -0.86 13.29 -3.26
CA THR A 122 0.13 12.25 -2.97
C THR A 122 0.79 11.79 -4.26
N LYS A 123 2.10 11.58 -4.23
CA LYS A 123 2.89 11.04 -5.35
C LYS A 123 3.62 9.79 -4.89
N GLN A 124 3.34 8.68 -5.55
CA GLN A 124 3.99 7.40 -5.24
C GLN A 124 4.78 6.94 -6.45
N THR A 125 6.01 6.52 -6.20
CA THR A 125 6.92 6.08 -7.24
C THR A 125 7.54 4.75 -6.83
N SER A 126 7.63 3.83 -7.77
CA SER A 126 8.49 2.66 -7.68
C SER A 126 9.41 2.62 -8.89
N GLN A 127 10.69 2.35 -8.64
CA GLN A 127 11.71 2.28 -9.68
C GLN A 127 12.54 1.02 -9.50
N THR A 128 12.73 0.28 -10.57
CA THR A 128 13.72 -0.80 -10.63
C THR A 128 14.97 -0.25 -11.28
N TYR A 129 16.14 -0.62 -10.78
CA TYR A 129 17.40 -0.04 -11.23
C TYR A 129 18.53 -1.05 -11.29
N LYS A 130 19.54 -0.72 -12.09
CA LYS A 130 20.83 -1.41 -12.18
C LYS A 130 21.91 -0.36 -12.44
N GLN A 131 22.68 -0.04 -11.41
CA GLN A 131 23.69 1.00 -11.40
C GLN A 131 25.01 0.40 -10.89
N GLY A 132 26.00 0.30 -11.77
CA GLY A 132 27.24 -0.44 -11.48
C GLY A 132 26.94 -1.88 -11.04
N ASN A 133 27.43 -2.25 -9.86
CA ASN A 133 27.20 -3.58 -9.28
C ASN A 133 25.88 -3.68 -8.50
N ARG A 134 25.21 -2.55 -8.21
CA ARG A 134 23.97 -2.53 -7.42
C ARG A 134 22.76 -2.66 -8.32
N THR A 135 21.93 -3.65 -8.04
CA THR A 135 20.68 -3.91 -8.75
C THR A 135 19.55 -3.99 -7.75
N GLY A 136 18.48 -3.23 -7.93
CA GLY A 136 17.48 -3.08 -6.88
C GLY A 136 16.12 -2.58 -7.32
N VAL A 137 15.27 -2.39 -6.33
CA VAL A 137 13.98 -1.76 -6.47
C VAL A 137 13.76 -0.80 -5.31
N ARG A 138 13.42 0.43 -5.64
CA ARG A 138 13.18 1.52 -4.70
C ARG A 138 11.73 1.99 -4.81
N GLY A 139 11.07 2.08 -3.67
CA GLY A 139 9.74 2.66 -3.51
C GLY A 139 9.87 3.98 -2.77
N VAL A 140 9.24 5.02 -3.29
CA VAL A 140 9.19 6.36 -2.68
C VAL A 140 7.73 6.76 -2.57
N SER A 141 7.30 6.95 -1.33
CA SER A 141 5.99 7.48 -1.00
C SER A 141 6.13 8.94 -0.63
N THR A 142 5.43 9.83 -1.32
CA THR A 142 5.33 11.24 -0.96
C THR A 142 3.86 11.57 -0.71
N VAL A 143 3.58 12.03 0.50
CA VAL A 143 2.28 12.55 0.92
C VAL A 143 2.47 14.04 1.09
N GLY A 144 1.58 14.84 0.53
CA GLY A 144 1.55 16.28 0.78
C GLY A 144 1.14 16.58 2.21
N ASP A 145 0.48 17.72 2.41
CA ASP A 145 0.04 18.13 3.73
C ASP A 145 -1.19 17.33 4.16
N VAL A 146 -1.20 16.93 5.42
CA VAL A 146 -2.27 16.16 6.07
C VAL A 146 -2.76 16.98 7.25
N SER A 147 -4.07 17.18 7.35
CA SER A 147 -4.71 17.81 8.51
C SER A 147 -5.76 16.87 9.06
N ILE A 148 -5.79 16.70 10.39
CA ILE A 148 -6.68 15.78 11.08
C ILE A 148 -7.29 16.51 12.28
N GLY A 149 -8.61 16.51 12.39
CA GLY A 149 -9.35 17.20 13.44
C GLY A 149 -9.51 18.70 13.19
N GLY A 150 -9.68 19.48 14.26
CA GLY A 150 -10.00 20.92 14.17
C GLY A 150 -11.46 21.24 13.83
N LEU A 151 -12.34 20.23 13.82
CA LEU A 151 -13.78 20.39 13.68
C LEU A 151 -14.44 20.62 15.04
N GLU A 152 -15.60 21.25 15.03
CA GLU A 152 -16.48 21.31 16.19
C GLU A 152 -17.54 20.22 16.06
N LEU A 153 -17.54 19.24 16.97
CA LEU A 153 -18.50 18.14 16.98
C LEU A 153 -19.55 18.34 18.08
N PRO A 154 -20.85 18.09 17.80
CA PRO A 154 -21.90 18.16 18.81
C PRO A 154 -21.57 17.27 20.03
N GLY A 155 -21.58 17.87 21.23
CA GLY A 155 -21.30 17.17 22.49
C GLY A 155 -19.82 16.90 22.81
N LEU A 156 -18.90 17.21 21.90
CA LEU A 156 -17.44 17.03 22.09
C LEU A 156 -16.64 18.35 21.99
N GLY A 157 -17.23 19.40 21.41
CA GLY A 157 -16.57 20.70 21.24
C GLY A 157 -15.53 20.69 20.11
N LYS A 158 -14.63 21.67 20.11
CA LYS A 158 -13.55 21.81 19.12
C LYS A 158 -12.49 20.72 19.34
N LEU A 159 -12.32 19.86 18.34
CA LEU A 159 -11.29 18.81 18.36
C LEU A 159 -9.89 19.44 18.18
N PRO A 160 -8.83 18.85 18.78
CA PRO A 160 -7.46 19.20 18.45
C PRO A 160 -7.17 19.05 16.96
N LYS A 161 -6.26 19.87 16.42
CA LYS A 161 -5.88 19.83 15.00
C LYS A 161 -4.42 19.43 14.83
N LEU A 162 -4.20 18.24 14.27
CA LEU A 162 -2.87 17.75 13.90
C LEU A 162 -2.61 18.06 12.43
N LYS A 163 -1.52 18.78 12.13
CA LYS A 163 -1.04 19.02 10.76
C LYS A 163 0.32 18.39 10.55
N ILE A 164 0.52 17.75 9.39
CA ILE A 164 1.77 17.14 8.97
C ILE A 164 2.06 17.60 7.55
N GLU A 165 3.26 18.10 7.29
CA GLU A 165 3.61 18.69 5.99
C GLU A 165 4.66 17.85 5.26
N GLY A 166 4.46 17.66 3.95
CA GLY A 166 5.44 17.07 3.04
C GLY A 166 6.11 15.79 3.53
N LEU A 167 5.31 14.78 3.88
CA LEU A 167 5.80 13.48 4.35
C LEU A 167 6.39 12.65 3.21
N GLN A 168 7.56 12.06 3.43
CA GLN A 168 8.22 11.16 2.49
C GLN A 168 8.69 9.88 3.16
N SER A 169 8.57 8.74 2.47
CA SER A 169 9.10 7.45 2.92
C SER A 169 9.75 6.72 1.76
N VAL A 170 10.90 6.12 2.02
CA VAL A 170 11.73 5.42 1.05
C VAL A 170 12.02 4.02 1.56
N ALA A 171 11.77 3.02 0.71
CA ALA A 171 12.17 1.64 0.94
C ALA A 171 12.96 1.16 -0.28
N ASP A 172 14.21 0.75 -0.08
CA ASP A 172 15.10 0.27 -1.12
C ASP A 172 15.58 -1.15 -0.80
N ALA A 173 15.31 -2.08 -1.70
CA ALA A 173 15.78 -3.46 -1.59
C ALA A 173 16.68 -3.77 -2.78
N PHE A 174 17.90 -4.23 -2.50
CA PHE A 174 18.94 -4.33 -3.52
C PHE A 174 19.80 -5.58 -3.39
N HIS A 175 20.61 -5.81 -4.42
CA HIS A 175 21.71 -6.75 -4.46
C HIS A 175 22.95 -6.00 -4.92
N ASP A 176 24.01 -5.99 -4.12
CA ASP A 176 25.24 -5.21 -4.33
C ASP A 176 26.26 -5.91 -5.27
N GLY A 177 25.90 -7.09 -5.77
CA GLY A 177 26.75 -7.95 -6.60
C GLY A 177 27.25 -9.19 -5.85
N LYS A 178 27.25 -9.16 -4.52
CA LYS A 178 27.64 -10.27 -3.64
C LYS A 178 26.50 -10.72 -2.73
N SER A 179 25.74 -9.77 -2.19
CA SER A 179 24.75 -9.99 -1.15
C SER A 179 23.48 -9.19 -1.39
N TYR A 180 22.39 -9.62 -0.76
CA TYR A 180 21.16 -8.84 -0.69
C TYR A 180 21.25 -7.82 0.45
N GLY A 181 20.68 -6.64 0.25
CA GLY A 181 20.61 -5.56 1.22
C GLY A 181 19.26 -4.85 1.20
N HIS A 182 19.05 -4.00 2.20
CA HIS A 182 17.88 -3.15 2.31
C HIS A 182 18.24 -1.82 3.00
N GLU A 183 17.54 -0.75 2.63
CA GLU A 183 17.67 0.58 3.21
C GLU A 183 16.26 1.21 3.32
N GLU A 184 15.94 1.72 4.50
CA GLU A 184 14.66 2.38 4.81
C GLU A 184 14.92 3.78 5.37
N SER A 185 14.11 4.76 4.97
CA SER A 185 14.05 6.05 5.63
C SER A 185 12.67 6.68 5.50
N PHE A 186 12.37 7.63 6.37
CA PHE A 186 11.24 8.53 6.19
C PHE A 186 11.56 9.89 6.82
N GLY A 187 10.78 10.89 6.48
CA GLY A 187 10.86 12.24 7.02
C GLY A 187 9.62 13.04 6.66
N PHE A 188 9.48 14.23 7.21
CA PHE A 188 8.42 15.19 6.90
C PHE A 188 9.01 16.60 6.95
N LYS A 189 8.36 17.53 6.23
CA LYS A 189 8.78 18.94 6.18
C LYS A 189 8.36 19.72 7.41
N GLY A 190 7.30 19.29 8.09
CA GLY A 190 6.77 19.97 9.27
C GLY A 190 5.71 19.12 9.96
N ILE A 191 5.47 19.42 11.22
CA ILE A 191 4.39 18.86 12.02
C ILE A 191 3.97 19.92 13.04
N SER A 192 2.67 20.07 13.27
CA SER A 192 2.13 20.97 14.29
C SER A 192 0.86 20.38 14.90
N LEU A 193 0.60 20.74 16.15
CA LEU A 193 -0.57 20.29 16.90
C LEU A 193 -1.19 21.51 17.58
N ASP A 194 -2.40 21.87 17.15
CA ASP A 194 -3.25 22.84 17.84
C ASP A 194 -4.03 22.10 18.93
N TYR A 195 -3.63 22.31 20.18
CA TYR A 195 -4.18 21.65 21.35
C TYR A 195 -4.38 22.68 22.47
N GLU A 196 -5.64 22.90 22.86
CA GLU A 196 -6.04 23.90 23.87
C GLU A 196 -6.29 23.27 25.25
N GLY A 197 -6.08 21.95 25.41
CA GLY A 197 -6.29 21.24 26.67
C GLY A 197 -5.14 21.36 27.67
N SER A 198 -5.39 21.00 28.93
CA SER A 198 -4.33 20.85 29.92
C SER A 198 -3.57 19.54 29.73
N VAL A 199 -2.24 19.58 29.86
CA VAL A 199 -1.38 18.40 29.79
C VAL A 199 -0.67 18.22 31.12
N VAL A 200 -0.49 16.96 31.53
CA VAL A 200 0.30 16.62 32.71
C VAL A 200 1.78 16.62 32.32
N ASP A 201 2.60 17.38 33.06
CA ASP A 201 4.04 17.45 32.85
C ASP A 201 4.69 16.06 32.94
N GLY A 202 5.73 15.85 32.12
CA GLY A 202 6.45 14.57 32.05
C GLY A 202 5.74 13.48 31.26
N THR A 203 4.55 13.74 30.70
CA THR A 203 3.90 12.81 29.76
C THR A 203 4.51 12.91 28.36
N PRO A 204 4.40 11.86 27.52
CA PRO A 204 4.81 11.91 26.12
C PRO A 204 4.13 13.04 25.33
N LEU A 205 2.88 13.39 25.68
CA LEU A 205 2.17 14.49 25.05
C LEU A 205 2.78 15.85 25.41
N ALA A 206 3.17 16.06 26.68
CA ALA A 206 3.87 17.27 27.10
C ALA A 206 5.18 17.43 26.33
N ALA A 207 5.99 16.36 26.27
CA ALA A 207 7.24 16.37 25.52
C ALA A 207 7.04 16.64 24.01
N LEU A 208 5.94 16.14 23.42
CA LEU A 208 5.60 16.45 22.03
C LEU A 208 5.31 17.95 21.87
N LEU A 209 4.43 18.52 22.71
CA LEU A 209 4.09 19.94 22.65
C LEU A 209 5.31 20.84 22.88
N ASP A 210 6.19 20.49 23.82
CA ASP A 210 7.44 21.21 24.07
C ASP A 210 8.35 21.23 22.84
N ILE A 211 8.41 20.13 22.07
CA ILE A 211 9.18 20.08 20.83
C ILE A 211 8.51 20.93 19.74
N LEU A 212 7.18 20.81 19.59
CA LEU A 212 6.43 21.52 18.54
C LEU A 212 6.38 23.04 18.78
N ASN A 213 6.43 23.48 20.04
CA ASN A 213 6.39 24.89 20.41
C ASN A 213 7.77 25.59 20.37
N GLN A 214 8.84 24.89 19.93
CA GLN A 214 10.16 25.50 19.70
C GLN A 214 10.17 26.38 18.45
N VAL A 215 9.45 27.50 18.51
CA VAL A 215 9.26 28.46 17.40
C VAL A 215 10.56 29.06 16.83
N THR A 216 11.68 28.95 17.55
CA THR A 216 13.00 29.44 17.11
C THR A 216 13.91 28.34 16.55
N ALA A 217 13.57 27.06 16.73
CA ALA A 217 14.42 25.96 16.26
C ALA A 217 14.27 25.75 14.75
N PRO A 218 15.35 25.37 14.03
CA PRO A 218 15.24 24.94 12.64
C PRO A 218 14.27 23.76 12.50
N ILE A 219 13.41 23.77 11.49
CA ILE A 219 12.37 22.74 11.33
C ILE A 219 12.97 21.32 11.25
N SER A 220 14.14 21.16 10.62
CA SER A 220 14.83 19.86 10.59
C SER A 220 15.19 19.32 11.97
N GLN A 221 15.47 20.21 12.95
CA GLN A 221 15.74 19.81 14.33
C GLN A 221 14.46 19.37 15.03
N ILE A 222 13.36 20.12 14.87
CA ILE A 222 12.03 19.76 15.40
C ILE A 222 11.62 18.38 14.88
N VAL A 223 11.72 18.16 13.57
CA VAL A 223 11.40 16.87 12.92
C VAL A 223 12.22 15.73 13.52
N ASN A 224 13.53 15.91 13.68
CA ASN A 224 14.41 14.88 14.25
C ASN A 224 14.08 14.59 15.73
N GLN A 225 13.73 15.61 16.51
CA GLN A 225 13.31 15.44 17.89
C GLN A 225 11.97 14.71 18.01
N VAL A 226 10.98 15.05 17.17
CA VAL A 226 9.70 14.32 17.11
C VAL A 226 9.94 12.86 16.73
N ILE A 227 10.77 12.58 15.71
CA ILE A 227 11.12 11.21 15.34
C ILE A 227 11.81 10.49 16.51
N GLY A 228 12.73 11.16 17.21
CA GLY A 228 13.41 10.62 18.38
C GLY A 228 12.43 10.26 19.51
N LEU A 229 11.50 11.17 19.84
CA LEU A 229 10.47 10.97 20.84
C LEU A 229 9.56 9.80 20.46
N LEU A 230 9.02 9.77 19.24
CA LEU A 230 8.14 8.69 18.83
C LEU A 230 8.88 7.34 18.72
N THR A 231 10.18 7.35 18.45
CA THR A 231 11.02 6.13 18.44
C THR A 231 11.21 5.58 19.86
N SER A 232 11.39 6.47 20.85
CA SER A 232 11.65 6.06 22.24
C SER A 232 10.46 5.36 22.90
N LEU A 233 9.24 5.61 22.42
CA LEU A 233 8.03 4.89 22.86
C LEU A 233 8.06 3.40 22.48
N GLY A 234 8.82 3.04 21.45
CA GLY A 234 8.93 1.69 20.93
C GLY A 234 7.85 1.32 19.90
N PRO A 235 8.01 0.18 19.22
CA PRO A 235 7.17 -0.19 18.08
C PRO A 235 5.68 -0.32 18.43
N GLY A 236 4.83 0.37 17.67
CA GLY A 236 3.37 0.27 17.79
C GLY A 236 2.77 1.05 18.97
N LYS A 237 3.59 1.73 19.78
CA LYS A 237 3.12 2.69 20.78
C LYS A 237 2.80 4.04 20.14
N MET A 238 1.91 4.78 20.78
CA MET A 238 1.44 6.08 20.33
C MET A 238 1.44 7.07 21.49
N ILE A 239 1.59 8.34 21.15
CA ILE A 239 1.26 9.45 22.02
C ILE A 239 -0.23 9.68 21.89
N GLU A 240 -0.96 9.49 22.98
CA GLU A 240 -2.39 9.82 23.05
C GLU A 240 -2.56 11.34 23.08
N ILE A 241 -3.46 11.83 22.23
CA ILE A 241 -3.92 13.21 22.10
C ILE A 241 -5.40 13.23 22.50
N PRO A 242 -5.73 13.66 23.74
CA PRO A 242 -7.09 13.70 24.23
C PRO A 242 -8.03 14.45 23.28
N GLY A 243 -9.19 13.86 22.97
CA GLY A 243 -10.16 14.45 22.04
C GLY A 243 -9.83 14.25 20.56
N LEU A 244 -8.74 13.57 20.19
CA LEU A 244 -8.44 13.22 18.80
C LEU A 244 -8.20 11.72 18.62
N GLY A 245 -7.29 11.16 19.41
CA GLY A 245 -6.83 9.78 19.31
C GLY A 245 -5.35 9.68 19.62
N GLY A 246 -4.53 9.09 18.75
CA GLY A 246 -3.10 8.93 19.02
C GLY A 246 -2.21 9.01 17.78
N ILE A 247 -0.97 9.45 17.98
CA ILE A 247 0.06 9.52 16.92
C ILE A 247 1.26 8.65 17.29
N GLY A 248 1.73 7.85 16.34
CA GLY A 248 2.94 7.05 16.50
C GLY A 248 3.75 7.00 15.21
N LEU A 249 5.02 6.62 15.34
CA LEU A 249 5.77 6.20 14.16
C LEU A 249 5.13 4.95 13.57
N GLY A 250 5.26 4.85 12.25
CA GLY A 250 4.97 3.61 11.57
C GLY A 250 6.06 2.57 11.82
N ALA A 251 6.53 1.94 10.75
CA ALA A 251 7.53 0.88 10.82
C ALA A 251 8.60 1.13 9.76
N SER A 252 9.86 1.15 10.19
CA SER A 252 10.99 0.89 9.29
C SER A 252 11.49 -0.52 9.61
N SER A 253 11.45 -1.40 8.62
CA SER A 253 11.90 -2.77 8.80
C SER A 253 12.43 -3.31 7.49
N GLY A 254 13.43 -4.17 7.58
CA GLY A 254 13.92 -4.88 6.42
C GLY A 254 14.57 -6.18 6.82
N LYS A 255 14.82 -7.00 5.81
CA LYS A 255 15.46 -8.30 5.98
C LYS A 255 16.26 -8.64 4.75
N ALA A 256 17.54 -8.90 4.94
CA ALA A 256 18.41 -9.52 3.96
C ALA A 256 18.60 -11.00 4.28
N THR A 257 18.61 -11.83 3.25
CA THR A 257 18.97 -13.25 3.33
C THR A 257 19.79 -13.62 2.10
N ALA A 258 20.37 -14.82 2.06
CA ALA A 258 21.08 -15.31 0.88
C ALA A 258 20.22 -15.40 -0.41
N LYS A 259 18.89 -15.26 -0.32
CA LYS A 259 17.96 -15.44 -1.45
C LYS A 259 17.13 -14.20 -1.79
N GLN A 260 17.04 -13.22 -0.89
CA GLN A 260 16.20 -12.04 -1.05
C GLN A 260 16.60 -10.89 -0.13
N GLY A 261 16.30 -9.67 -0.58
CA GLY A 261 16.24 -8.47 0.24
C GLY A 261 14.80 -7.94 0.26
N THR A 262 14.31 -7.58 1.44
CA THR A 262 13.03 -6.90 1.62
C THR A 262 13.23 -5.63 2.43
N SER A 263 12.57 -4.56 2.02
CA SER A 263 12.58 -3.27 2.70
C SER A 263 11.15 -2.77 2.84
N GLU A 264 10.81 -2.23 4.00
CA GLU A 264 9.49 -1.68 4.31
C GLU A 264 9.67 -0.42 5.15
N ALA A 265 9.17 0.70 4.64
CA ALA A 265 9.12 1.97 5.33
C ALA A 265 7.67 2.43 5.41
N TYR A 266 7.31 2.93 6.58
CA TYR A 266 5.99 3.42 6.90
C TYR A 266 6.17 4.55 7.92
N ALA A 267 5.86 5.79 7.54
CA ALA A 267 6.24 6.97 8.32
C ALA A 267 5.42 7.14 9.59
N LEU A 268 4.09 7.28 9.47
CA LEU A 268 3.23 7.66 10.59
C LEU A 268 1.96 6.83 10.63
N LYS A 269 1.56 6.50 11.86
CA LYS A 269 0.27 5.89 12.20
C LYS A 269 -0.48 6.86 13.08
N VAL A 270 -1.67 7.26 12.63
CA VAL A 270 -2.59 8.07 13.42
C VAL A 270 -3.82 7.22 13.71
N LEU A 271 -4.17 7.09 14.99
CA LEU A 271 -5.45 6.59 15.44
C LEU A 271 -6.35 7.79 15.68
N ILE A 272 -7.58 7.71 15.20
CA ILE A 272 -8.64 8.69 15.42
C ILE A 272 -9.79 7.92 16.05
N ASN A 273 -10.13 8.26 17.28
CA ASN A 273 -11.22 7.63 18.03
C ASN A 273 -12.25 8.66 18.55
N ALA A 274 -12.06 9.94 18.23
CA ALA A 274 -12.95 11.04 18.63
C ALA A 274 -14.39 10.87 18.13
N THR A 275 -14.62 10.08 17.08
CA THR A 275 -15.95 9.84 16.50
C THR A 275 -16.67 8.63 17.10
N GLY A 276 -16.07 7.96 18.09
CA GLY A 276 -16.58 6.69 18.65
C GLY A 276 -16.24 5.44 17.83
N ASN A 277 -15.71 5.61 16.62
CA ASN A 277 -15.23 4.52 15.75
C ASN A 277 -13.71 4.60 15.59
N ASP A 278 -13.02 3.46 15.77
CA ASP A 278 -11.58 3.39 15.57
C ASP A 278 -11.21 3.56 14.10
N THR A 279 -10.62 4.71 13.77
CA THR A 279 -10.12 5.03 12.44
C THR A 279 -8.60 5.11 12.47
N VAL A 280 -7.93 4.24 11.74
CA VAL A 280 -6.47 4.19 11.65
C VAL A 280 -6.01 4.71 10.30
N LEU A 281 -5.33 5.85 10.30
CA LEU A 281 -4.70 6.42 9.14
C LEU A 281 -3.21 6.03 9.09
N GLN A 282 -2.83 5.42 7.98
CA GLN A 282 -1.48 5.02 7.67
C GLN A 282 -0.89 5.89 6.56
N LEU A 283 0.11 6.70 6.90
CA LEU A 283 0.78 7.63 6.00
C LEU A 283 2.17 7.14 5.56
N GLY A 284 2.47 7.32 4.28
CA GLY A 284 3.81 7.18 3.71
C GLY A 284 4.31 5.74 3.65
N ARG A 285 3.62 4.85 2.93
CA ARG A 285 4.01 3.44 2.92
C ARG A 285 4.72 3.05 1.63
N ALA A 286 5.96 2.58 1.78
CA ALA A 286 6.75 1.98 0.72
C ALA A 286 7.21 0.59 1.13
N ARG A 287 6.97 -0.41 0.28
CA ARG A 287 7.53 -1.75 0.46
C ARG A 287 8.17 -2.23 -0.82
N THR A 288 9.40 -2.71 -0.73
CA THR A 288 10.14 -3.26 -1.85
C THR A 288 10.74 -4.62 -1.54
N GLN A 289 10.93 -5.41 -2.60
CA GLN A 289 11.51 -6.72 -2.51
C GLN A 289 12.29 -7.04 -3.79
N ILE A 290 13.50 -7.52 -3.59
CA ILE A 290 14.32 -8.15 -4.64
C ILE A 290 14.58 -9.61 -4.26
N THR A 291 14.43 -10.49 -5.24
CA THR A 291 14.68 -11.93 -5.10
C THR A 291 15.44 -12.44 -6.33
N LYS A 292 16.04 -13.62 -6.27
CA LYS A 292 16.55 -14.29 -7.48
C LYS A 292 15.39 -14.65 -8.41
N ALA A 293 15.47 -14.27 -9.68
CA ALA A 293 14.50 -14.72 -10.68
C ALA A 293 14.71 -16.20 -11.03
N GLY A 294 13.63 -16.98 -11.05
CA GLY A 294 13.71 -18.37 -11.45
C GLY A 294 14.02 -18.53 -12.94
N PRO A 295 14.58 -19.68 -13.37
CA PRO A 295 14.89 -19.93 -14.78
C PRO A 295 13.64 -19.92 -15.68
N ALA A 296 12.47 -20.25 -15.12
CA ALA A 296 11.23 -20.24 -15.88
C ALA A 296 10.60 -18.84 -15.98
N GLY A 297 10.81 -17.94 -15.02
CA GLY A 297 10.10 -16.67 -15.00
C GLY A 297 9.88 -16.08 -13.62
N VAL A 298 8.89 -15.18 -13.54
CA VAL A 298 8.40 -14.61 -12.28
C VAL A 298 6.91 -14.88 -12.12
N PHE A 299 6.53 -15.23 -10.89
CA PHE A 299 5.13 -15.43 -10.53
C PHE A 299 4.45 -14.08 -10.25
N ARG A 300 3.22 -13.91 -10.72
CA ARG A 300 2.33 -12.82 -10.32
C ARG A 300 1.01 -13.43 -9.87
N GLY A 301 0.49 -12.99 -8.74
CA GLY A 301 -0.82 -13.46 -8.29
C GLY A 301 -1.44 -12.51 -7.30
N THR A 302 -2.76 -12.61 -7.17
CA THR A 302 -3.56 -11.87 -6.20
C THR A 302 -4.66 -12.80 -5.69
N ALA A 303 -4.84 -12.84 -4.38
CA ALA A 303 -5.97 -13.50 -3.72
C ALA A 303 -6.70 -12.45 -2.88
N SER A 304 -8.02 -12.51 -2.83
CA SER A 304 -8.88 -11.57 -2.09
C SER A 304 -10.11 -12.29 -1.56
N GLY A 305 -10.46 -12.04 -0.30
CA GLY A 305 -11.66 -12.59 0.33
C GLY A 305 -12.93 -11.92 -0.17
N ALA A 306 -12.96 -10.60 -0.19
CA ALA A 306 -14.06 -9.79 -0.70
C ALA A 306 -13.49 -8.56 -1.42
N ASN A 307 -14.15 -8.15 -2.49
CA ASN A 307 -13.85 -6.91 -3.20
C ASN A 307 -15.18 -6.34 -3.72
N ILE A 308 -15.65 -5.25 -3.11
CA ILE A 308 -16.81 -4.53 -3.64
C ILE A 308 -16.31 -3.60 -4.75
N LEU A 309 -17.07 -3.49 -5.83
CA LEU A 309 -16.88 -2.63 -6.98
C LEU A 309 -18.18 -1.82 -7.09
N GLY A 310 -18.24 -0.70 -6.39
CA GLY A 310 -19.40 0.18 -6.41
C GLY A 310 -19.48 1.03 -7.68
N ASP A 311 -20.68 1.51 -8.00
CA ASP A 311 -20.87 2.67 -8.89
C ASP A 311 -20.37 3.97 -8.22
N VAL A 312 -20.31 3.95 -6.88
CA VAL A 312 -19.66 4.97 -6.06
C VAL A 312 -18.22 4.53 -5.75
N PRO A 313 -17.19 5.39 -5.95
CA PRO A 313 -15.78 5.06 -5.69
C PRO A 313 -15.51 4.51 -4.29
N LEU A 314 -16.33 4.97 -3.32
CA LEU A 314 -16.48 4.61 -1.90
C LEU A 314 -16.31 3.13 -1.59
N LEU A 315 -16.87 2.27 -2.42
CA LEU A 315 -17.06 0.86 -2.08
C LEU A 315 -16.01 -0.03 -2.69
N ASN A 316 -14.86 0.50 -3.13
CA ASN A 316 -13.70 -0.36 -3.35
C ASN A 316 -13.10 -0.80 -2.00
N VAL A 317 -13.79 -1.69 -1.28
CA VAL A 317 -13.24 -2.36 -0.10
C VAL A 317 -12.30 -3.44 -0.60
N GLY A 318 -11.09 -3.04 -0.97
CA GLY A 318 -10.22 -3.91 -1.75
C GLY A 318 -9.35 -4.83 -0.91
N ASN A 319 -9.30 -6.09 -1.34
CA ASN A 319 -8.37 -7.16 -0.97
C ASN A 319 -7.86 -7.13 0.47
N LEU A 320 -8.77 -7.31 1.41
CA LEU A 320 -8.46 -7.65 2.80
C LEU A 320 -7.58 -8.89 2.83
N GLY A 321 -6.26 -8.74 2.92
CA GLY A 321 -5.31 -9.85 2.83
C GLY A 321 -4.84 -10.21 1.41
N GLN A 322 -4.63 -9.22 0.52
CA GLN A 322 -3.93 -9.48 -0.75
C GLN A 322 -2.58 -10.15 -0.51
N ARG A 323 -2.50 -11.45 -0.80
CA ARG A 323 -1.23 -12.16 -0.87
C ARG A 323 -0.87 -12.36 -2.33
N SER A 324 0.20 -11.69 -2.74
CA SER A 324 0.88 -12.04 -3.98
C SER A 324 1.86 -13.16 -3.71
N ILE A 325 1.90 -14.13 -4.62
CA ILE A 325 3.01 -15.11 -4.63
C ILE A 325 4.32 -14.31 -4.67
N PRO A 326 5.32 -14.66 -3.83
CA PRO A 326 6.66 -14.09 -3.97
C PRO A 326 7.15 -14.21 -5.41
N CYS A 327 7.84 -13.21 -5.94
CA CYS A 327 8.25 -13.25 -7.35
C CYS A 327 9.11 -14.47 -7.68
N GLY A 328 9.95 -14.90 -6.73
CA GLY A 328 10.77 -16.11 -6.80
C GLY A 328 10.03 -17.43 -6.50
N GLY A 329 8.76 -17.40 -6.13
CA GLY A 329 8.01 -18.61 -5.74
C GLY A 329 8.33 -19.06 -4.31
N THR A 330 7.84 -20.25 -3.96
CA THR A 330 7.89 -20.83 -2.61
C THR A 330 8.54 -22.22 -2.60
N ASP A 331 9.34 -22.53 -3.63
CA ASP A 331 9.94 -23.84 -3.88
C ASP A 331 8.93 -25.01 -3.86
N GLY A 332 7.67 -24.72 -4.20
CA GLY A 332 6.57 -25.68 -4.20
C GLY A 332 5.88 -25.91 -2.86
N LYS A 333 6.30 -25.24 -1.79
CA LYS A 333 5.58 -25.27 -0.52
C LYS A 333 4.33 -24.40 -0.64
N VAL A 334 3.17 -24.96 -0.30
CA VAL A 334 1.93 -24.17 -0.19
C VAL A 334 2.03 -23.36 1.08
N GLN A 335 2.04 -22.04 0.93
CA GLN A 335 1.97 -21.12 2.04
C GLN A 335 0.51 -20.76 2.27
N THR A 336 0.05 -21.04 3.49
CA THR A 336 -1.29 -20.69 3.95
C THR A 336 -1.19 -19.49 4.87
N THR A 337 -2.05 -18.51 4.70
CA THR A 337 -2.11 -17.33 5.57
C THR A 337 -3.55 -17.05 5.95
N LYS A 338 -3.81 -16.95 7.25
CA LYS A 338 -5.10 -16.49 7.77
C LYS A 338 -5.15 -14.96 7.75
N ALA A 339 -6.32 -14.41 7.47
CA ALA A 339 -6.64 -13.01 7.68
C ALA A 339 -7.71 -12.87 8.76
N ALA A 340 -7.84 -11.67 9.31
CA ALA A 340 -8.90 -11.36 10.26
C ALA A 340 -10.27 -11.50 9.59
N ASN A 341 -11.29 -11.79 10.41
CA ASN A 341 -12.68 -11.63 10.00
C ASN A 341 -12.96 -10.13 9.77
N TYR A 342 -13.94 -9.82 8.95
CA TYR A 342 -14.31 -8.44 8.68
C TYR A 342 -15.81 -8.28 8.47
N SER A 343 -16.32 -7.14 8.92
CA SER A 343 -17.66 -6.67 8.69
C SER A 343 -17.57 -5.45 7.79
N LEU A 344 -18.19 -5.50 6.61
CA LEU A 344 -18.19 -4.40 5.65
C LEU A 344 -19.39 -3.49 5.92
N LEU A 345 -19.16 -2.18 5.90
CA LEU A 345 -20.21 -1.14 5.95
C LEU A 345 -21.16 -1.31 7.14
N GLY A 346 -20.61 -1.34 8.36
CA GLY A 346 -21.42 -1.42 9.58
C GLY A 346 -22.23 -2.72 9.74
N GLY A 347 -21.84 -3.81 9.10
CA GLY A 347 -22.54 -5.11 9.21
C GLY A 347 -23.29 -5.57 7.98
N LEU A 348 -23.28 -4.80 6.88
CA LEU A 348 -23.95 -5.17 5.64
C LEU A 348 -23.45 -6.52 5.10
N VAL A 349 -22.14 -6.74 5.13
CA VAL A 349 -21.53 -8.01 4.69
C VAL A 349 -20.53 -8.48 5.74
N ASN A 350 -20.80 -9.62 6.33
CA ASN A 350 -19.92 -10.24 7.32
C ASN A 350 -19.16 -11.40 6.68
N VAL A 351 -17.84 -11.42 6.80
CA VAL A 351 -17.00 -12.50 6.29
C VAL A 351 -16.08 -13.04 7.38
N THR A 352 -16.11 -14.36 7.56
CA THR A 352 -15.30 -15.06 8.56
C THR A 352 -14.43 -16.14 7.95
N GLY A 353 -13.39 -16.57 8.67
CA GLY A 353 -12.58 -17.74 8.31
C GLY A 353 -11.69 -17.55 7.06
N VAL A 354 -11.25 -16.31 6.81
CA VAL A 354 -10.55 -15.95 5.58
C VAL A 354 -9.14 -16.53 5.54
N THR A 355 -8.88 -17.35 4.52
CA THR A 355 -7.61 -18.04 4.32
C THR A 355 -7.11 -17.91 2.89
N TYR A 356 -5.82 -17.61 2.74
CA TYR A 356 -5.14 -17.51 1.46
C TYR A 356 -4.16 -18.64 1.26
N LYS A 357 -4.09 -19.17 0.04
CA LYS A 357 -3.15 -20.22 -0.37
C LYS A 357 -2.31 -19.72 -1.53
N THR A 358 -1.00 -19.82 -1.40
CA THR A 358 -0.06 -19.45 -2.46
C THR A 358 1.05 -20.48 -2.61
N MET A 359 1.43 -20.77 -3.85
CA MET A 359 2.59 -21.61 -4.16
C MET A 359 3.19 -21.21 -5.50
N GLY A 360 4.52 -21.24 -5.58
CA GLY A 360 5.25 -21.19 -6.85
C GLY A 360 6.39 -22.19 -6.84
N LYS A 361 6.55 -22.95 -7.93
CA LYS A 361 7.63 -23.92 -8.10
C LYS A 361 8.20 -23.86 -9.50
N TYR A 362 9.53 -23.79 -9.59
CA TYR A 362 10.24 -24.03 -10.85
C TYR A 362 10.56 -25.52 -11.00
N GLY A 363 10.32 -26.07 -12.19
CA GLY A 363 10.63 -27.46 -12.53
C GLY A 363 11.91 -27.59 -13.36
N LYS A 364 12.23 -28.80 -13.82
CA LYS A 364 13.31 -29.03 -14.79
C LYS A 364 13.03 -28.26 -16.09
N GLY A 365 14.07 -27.69 -16.70
CA GLY A 365 13.96 -26.78 -17.84
C GLY A 365 13.26 -25.47 -17.49
N LYS A 366 12.56 -24.84 -18.45
CA LYS A 366 11.78 -23.60 -18.24
C LYS A 366 10.35 -23.88 -17.71
N ALA A 367 10.12 -25.03 -17.08
CA ALA A 367 8.80 -25.40 -16.55
C ALA A 367 8.50 -24.68 -15.23
N ALA A 368 7.23 -24.36 -14.99
CA ALA A 368 6.80 -23.73 -13.75
C ALA A 368 5.38 -24.16 -13.37
N LYS A 369 5.12 -24.18 -12.05
CA LYS A 369 3.79 -24.38 -11.48
C LYS A 369 3.50 -23.26 -10.49
N ALA A 370 2.26 -22.82 -10.43
CA ALA A 370 1.79 -21.91 -9.39
C ALA A 370 0.37 -22.28 -8.95
N LEU A 371 0.04 -21.92 -7.72
CA LEU A 371 -1.29 -22.06 -7.14
C LEU A 371 -1.62 -20.78 -6.38
N ILE A 372 -2.80 -20.23 -6.63
CA ILE A 372 -3.37 -19.11 -5.89
C ILE A 372 -4.78 -19.51 -5.49
N GLY A 373 -5.13 -19.38 -4.22
CA GLY A 373 -6.47 -19.67 -3.75
C GLY A 373 -6.91 -18.81 -2.58
N THR A 374 -8.22 -18.74 -2.42
CA THR A 374 -8.90 -18.07 -1.31
C THR A 374 -9.99 -19.00 -0.79
N ASP A 375 -10.06 -19.17 0.52
CA ASP A 375 -11.14 -19.86 1.23
C ASP A 375 -11.80 -18.87 2.20
N LEU A 376 -13.13 -18.92 2.29
CA LEU A 376 -13.96 -18.19 3.24
C LEU A 376 -14.76 -19.20 4.06
N GLY A 377 -14.84 -18.98 5.38
CA GLY A 377 -15.63 -19.78 6.30
C GLY A 377 -17.13 -19.53 6.11
N THR A 378 -17.57 -18.32 6.42
CA THR A 378 -18.97 -17.90 6.22
C THR A 378 -18.99 -16.49 5.62
N VAL A 379 -19.91 -16.26 4.69
CA VAL A 379 -20.29 -14.93 4.21
C VAL A 379 -21.77 -14.74 4.50
N THR A 380 -22.13 -13.65 5.17
CA THR A 380 -23.52 -13.31 5.48
C THR A 380 -23.82 -11.91 4.98
N VAL A 381 -24.96 -11.76 4.28
CA VAL A 381 -25.53 -10.46 3.89
C VAL A 381 -26.91 -10.38 4.53
N PRO A 382 -27.01 -9.87 5.78
CA PRO A 382 -28.22 -9.99 6.59
C PRO A 382 -29.45 -9.36 5.92
N ILE A 383 -29.29 -8.20 5.28
CA ILE A 383 -30.39 -7.48 4.61
C ILE A 383 -31.01 -8.28 3.46
N LEU A 384 -30.26 -9.20 2.84
CA LEU A 384 -30.73 -10.09 1.79
C LEU A 384 -31.09 -11.49 2.31
N GLY A 385 -30.98 -11.73 3.63
CA GLY A 385 -31.14 -13.08 4.19
C GLY A 385 -30.20 -14.13 3.55
N LEU A 386 -29.06 -13.69 3.01
CA LEU A 386 -28.12 -14.54 2.27
C LEU A 386 -27.00 -15.03 3.19
N GLU A 387 -26.75 -16.33 3.17
CA GLU A 387 -25.64 -16.97 3.88
C GLU A 387 -24.93 -17.98 2.97
N VAL A 388 -23.61 -17.90 2.91
CA VAL A 388 -22.75 -18.79 2.13
C VAL A 388 -21.70 -19.41 3.04
N LYS A 389 -21.62 -20.74 3.09
CA LYS A 389 -20.63 -21.49 3.86
C LYS A 389 -19.57 -22.14 2.99
N GLY A 390 -18.33 -22.07 3.44
CA GLY A 390 -17.19 -22.79 2.88
C GLY A 390 -16.90 -22.45 1.41
N LEU A 391 -16.97 -21.17 1.06
CA LEU A 391 -16.67 -20.72 -0.30
C LEU A 391 -15.16 -20.80 -0.56
N SER A 392 -14.76 -21.41 -1.66
CA SER A 392 -13.36 -21.51 -2.07
C SER A 392 -13.19 -21.24 -3.55
N SER A 393 -12.07 -20.60 -3.90
CA SER A 393 -11.59 -20.46 -5.26
C SER A 393 -10.11 -20.81 -5.36
N LEU A 394 -9.73 -21.46 -6.46
CA LEU A 394 -8.38 -21.93 -6.68
C LEU A 394 -8.01 -21.81 -8.16
N VAL A 395 -6.86 -21.20 -8.43
CA VAL A 395 -6.25 -21.11 -9.75
C VAL A 395 -4.92 -21.84 -9.71
N ASN A 396 -4.86 -23.00 -10.37
CA ASN A 396 -3.62 -23.72 -10.62
C ASN A 396 -3.09 -23.35 -12.00
N LEU A 397 -1.79 -23.10 -12.09
CA LEU A 397 -1.12 -22.73 -13.33
C LEU A 397 0.01 -23.72 -13.60
N LYS A 398 0.09 -24.20 -14.84
CA LYS A 398 1.18 -25.05 -15.29
C LYS A 398 1.75 -24.52 -16.59
N ARG A 399 3.05 -24.23 -16.59
CA ARG A 399 3.84 -24.00 -17.78
C ARG A 399 4.79 -25.17 -18.00
N THR A 400 4.81 -25.72 -19.19
CA THR A 400 5.70 -26.83 -19.56
C THR A 400 7.05 -26.28 -20.05
N ALA A 401 8.07 -27.13 -20.11
CA ALA A 401 9.37 -26.71 -20.64
C ALA A 401 9.32 -26.38 -22.15
N LYS A 402 8.39 -27.01 -22.89
CA LYS A 402 8.25 -26.92 -24.35
C LYS A 402 7.36 -25.76 -24.83
N SER A 403 6.64 -25.08 -23.94
CA SER A 403 5.74 -23.98 -24.31
C SER A 403 5.85 -22.81 -23.35
N ALA A 404 5.76 -21.59 -23.89
CA ALA A 404 5.65 -20.38 -23.08
C ALA A 404 4.22 -20.12 -22.58
N GLN A 405 3.22 -20.81 -23.16
CA GLN A 405 1.82 -20.67 -22.76
C GLN A 405 1.58 -21.32 -21.40
N VAL A 406 0.89 -20.60 -20.54
CA VAL A 406 0.47 -21.09 -19.23
C VAL A 406 -0.90 -21.77 -19.37
N LYS A 407 -1.01 -23.01 -18.92
CA LYS A 407 -2.27 -23.75 -18.84
C LYS A 407 -2.89 -23.56 -17.45
N PRO A 408 -4.01 -22.82 -17.33
CA PRO A 408 -4.71 -22.69 -16.06
C PRO A 408 -5.71 -23.83 -15.83
N THR A 409 -5.91 -24.19 -14.57
CA THR A 409 -7.01 -25.03 -14.09
C THR A 409 -7.67 -24.28 -12.94
N VAL A 410 -8.96 -24.01 -13.09
CA VAL A 410 -9.74 -23.23 -12.12
C VAL A 410 -10.74 -24.15 -11.41
N THR A 411 -10.75 -24.07 -10.08
CA THR A 411 -11.69 -24.79 -9.22
C THR A 411 -12.39 -23.80 -8.31
N THR A 412 -13.72 -23.87 -8.22
CA THR A 412 -14.53 -23.15 -7.23
C THR A 412 -15.46 -24.14 -6.54
N LYS A 413 -15.66 -23.99 -5.24
CA LYS A 413 -16.57 -24.82 -4.44
C LYS A 413 -17.23 -23.98 -3.37
N TYR A 414 -18.40 -24.40 -2.93
CA TYR A 414 -19.04 -23.92 -1.70
C TYR A 414 -19.62 -25.15 -0.97
N LEU A 415 -19.80 -25.07 0.34
CA LEU A 415 -20.46 -26.12 1.12
C LEU A 415 -21.98 -25.96 1.05
N GLN A 416 -22.47 -24.74 1.30
CA GLN A 416 -23.89 -24.43 1.30
C GLN A 416 -24.12 -22.96 0.91
N ILE A 417 -25.20 -22.70 0.18
CA ILE A 417 -25.77 -21.36 -0.01
C ILE A 417 -27.20 -21.44 0.51
N SER A 418 -27.63 -20.45 1.30
CA SER A 418 -29.01 -20.29 1.72
C SER A 418 -29.48 -18.86 1.54
N HIS A 419 -30.72 -18.71 1.07
CA HIS A 419 -31.41 -17.43 0.91
C HIS A 419 -32.72 -17.51 1.70
N ASN A 420 -32.91 -16.61 2.67
CA ASN A 420 -34.05 -16.60 3.59
C ASN A 420 -34.27 -17.97 4.27
N GLY A 421 -33.17 -18.58 4.73
CA GLY A 421 -33.16 -19.89 5.39
C GLY A 421 -33.34 -21.10 4.46
N LYS A 422 -33.63 -20.90 3.16
CA LYS A 422 -33.85 -21.99 2.19
C LYS A 422 -32.56 -22.31 1.41
N PRO A 423 -32.22 -23.58 1.22
CA PRO A 423 -31.01 -23.95 0.48
C PRO A 423 -31.12 -23.61 -1.01
N VAL A 424 -30.04 -23.05 -1.56
CA VAL A 424 -29.89 -22.72 -2.99
C VAL A 424 -28.76 -23.57 -3.57
N ARG A 425 -28.96 -24.12 -4.77
CA ARG A 425 -27.92 -24.84 -5.51
C ARG A 425 -27.61 -24.09 -6.80
N LEU A 426 -26.33 -23.77 -7.00
CA LEU A 426 -25.82 -23.10 -8.19
C LEU A 426 -24.68 -23.90 -8.80
N ARG A 427 -24.75 -24.13 -10.11
CA ARG A 427 -23.65 -24.69 -10.89
C ARG A 427 -22.77 -23.57 -11.40
N ALA A 428 -21.54 -23.93 -11.75
CA ALA A 428 -20.55 -23.02 -12.28
C ALA A 428 -21.09 -22.28 -13.52
N GLY A 429 -21.14 -20.95 -13.46
CA GLY A 429 -21.67 -20.08 -14.52
C GLY A 429 -23.14 -19.71 -14.37
N GLU A 430 -23.86 -20.28 -13.40
CA GLU A 430 -25.26 -19.94 -13.12
C GLU A 430 -25.36 -18.71 -12.22
N SER A 431 -26.50 -18.01 -12.35
CA SER A 431 -26.89 -16.90 -11.49
C SER A 431 -28.22 -17.21 -10.81
N TYR A 432 -28.43 -16.61 -9.64
CA TYR A 432 -29.63 -16.74 -8.83
C TYR A 432 -30.13 -15.35 -8.46
N ASP A 433 -31.43 -15.14 -8.64
CA ASP A 433 -32.10 -13.89 -8.29
C ASP A 433 -32.38 -13.87 -6.78
N LEU A 434 -31.96 -12.79 -6.13
CA LEU A 434 -32.16 -12.55 -4.69
C LEU A 434 -33.31 -11.57 -4.41
N GLY A 435 -34.00 -11.08 -5.44
CA GLY A 435 -35.02 -10.04 -5.34
C GLY A 435 -34.43 -8.63 -5.42
N ASP A 436 -35.28 -7.65 -5.72
CA ASP A 436 -34.94 -6.22 -5.76
C ASP A 436 -33.69 -5.91 -6.61
N ASP A 437 -33.60 -6.51 -7.79
CA ASP A 437 -32.47 -6.41 -8.74
C ASP A 437 -31.10 -6.89 -8.20
N ASN A 438 -31.10 -7.66 -7.11
CA ASN A 438 -29.92 -8.30 -6.56
C ASN A 438 -29.68 -9.68 -7.18
N PHE A 439 -28.45 -9.97 -7.60
CA PHE A 439 -28.13 -11.23 -8.29
C PHE A 439 -26.87 -11.89 -7.74
N LEU A 440 -26.93 -13.19 -7.48
CA LEU A 440 -25.78 -14.00 -7.08
C LEU A 440 -25.29 -14.87 -8.24
N SER A 441 -24.09 -14.64 -8.73
CA SER A 441 -23.46 -15.43 -9.80
C SER A 441 -22.36 -16.34 -9.26
N PHE A 442 -22.41 -17.63 -9.58
CA PHE A 442 -21.40 -18.59 -9.17
C PHE A 442 -20.32 -18.80 -10.23
N ARG A 443 -19.05 -18.64 -9.83
CA ARG A 443 -17.86 -18.80 -10.66
C ARG A 443 -17.84 -17.89 -11.90
N LYS A 444 -17.26 -16.70 -11.74
CA LYS A 444 -16.98 -15.79 -12.86
C LYS A 444 -15.50 -15.77 -13.21
N LEU A 445 -15.14 -16.21 -14.42
CA LEU A 445 -13.76 -16.14 -14.91
C LEU A 445 -13.43 -14.73 -15.39
N PHE A 446 -12.19 -14.29 -15.21
CA PHE A 446 -11.73 -12.99 -15.71
C PHE A 446 -10.25 -13.01 -16.10
N GLY A 447 -9.84 -12.03 -16.91
CA GLY A 447 -8.42 -11.76 -17.20
C GLY A 447 -7.63 -12.94 -17.80
N LYS A 448 -8.30 -13.79 -18.58
CA LYS A 448 -7.71 -14.91 -19.32
C LYS A 448 -6.68 -14.39 -20.32
N SER A 449 -5.48 -14.98 -20.32
CA SER A 449 -4.35 -14.53 -21.13
C SER A 449 -3.39 -15.67 -21.41
N TYR A 450 -2.41 -15.43 -22.28
CA TYR A 450 -1.29 -16.33 -22.53
C TYR A 450 -0.50 -16.72 -21.26
N HIS A 451 -0.56 -15.85 -20.23
CA HIS A 451 0.21 -15.98 -19.00
C HIS A 451 -0.58 -16.53 -17.81
N GLY A 452 -1.91 -16.69 -17.91
CA GLY A 452 -2.75 -17.16 -16.81
C GLY A 452 -4.17 -16.61 -16.83
N THR A 453 -4.87 -16.68 -15.68
CA THR A 453 -6.30 -16.34 -15.54
C THR A 453 -6.64 -15.90 -14.11
N GLY A 454 -7.86 -15.39 -13.91
CA GLY A 454 -8.49 -15.23 -12.60
C GLY A 454 -9.89 -15.81 -12.53
N VAL A 455 -10.42 -15.89 -11.31
CA VAL A 455 -11.78 -16.33 -10.99
C VAL A 455 -12.31 -15.60 -9.75
N HIS A 456 -13.59 -15.26 -9.76
CA HIS A 456 -14.36 -14.92 -8.57
C HIS A 456 -15.16 -16.16 -8.17
N GLY A 457 -15.11 -16.55 -6.89
CA GLY A 457 -15.87 -17.68 -6.37
C GLY A 457 -17.37 -17.43 -6.50
N LEU A 458 -17.82 -16.31 -5.95
CA LEU A 458 -19.16 -15.75 -6.16
C LEU A 458 -19.01 -14.28 -6.56
N GLN A 459 -20.00 -13.77 -7.29
CA GLN A 459 -20.17 -12.34 -7.52
C GLN A 459 -21.62 -11.99 -7.17
N LEU A 460 -21.80 -11.05 -6.24
CA LEU A 460 -23.10 -10.56 -5.81
C LEU A 460 -23.31 -9.16 -6.37
N ASN A 461 -24.34 -8.98 -7.18
CA ASN A 461 -24.83 -7.65 -7.55
C ASN A 461 -25.74 -7.16 -6.43
N LEU A 462 -25.38 -6.05 -5.81
CA LEU A 462 -26.18 -5.35 -4.80
C LEU A 462 -26.79 -4.11 -5.44
N ALA A 463 -28.10 -4.07 -5.61
CA ALA A 463 -28.79 -2.94 -6.21
C ALA A 463 -28.52 -1.65 -5.42
N GLY A 464 -28.19 -0.56 -6.14
CA GLY A 464 -27.84 0.74 -5.53
C GLY A 464 -26.47 0.80 -4.84
N ILE A 465 -25.73 -0.31 -4.77
CA ILE A 465 -24.44 -0.41 -4.07
C ILE A 465 -23.32 -0.79 -5.06
N GLY A 466 -23.53 -1.84 -5.86
CA GLY A 466 -22.62 -2.33 -6.89
C GLY A 466 -22.26 -3.82 -6.77
N LEU A 467 -21.12 -4.21 -7.37
CA LEU A 467 -20.72 -5.62 -7.48
C LEU A 467 -19.77 -6.05 -6.36
N LEU A 468 -20.19 -6.99 -5.51
CA LEU A 468 -19.36 -7.66 -4.53
C LEU A 468 -18.76 -8.96 -5.08
N ASP A 469 -17.46 -8.97 -5.32
CA ASP A 469 -16.69 -10.15 -5.67
C ASP A 469 -16.21 -10.90 -4.42
N LEU A 470 -16.55 -12.18 -4.29
CA LEU A 470 -16.18 -13.02 -3.17
C LEU A 470 -15.21 -14.14 -3.59
N ALA A 471 -14.25 -14.43 -2.70
CA ALA A 471 -13.17 -15.39 -2.90
C ALA A 471 -12.53 -15.22 -4.29
N SER A 472 -11.96 -14.05 -4.57
CA SER A 472 -11.26 -13.81 -5.83
C SER A 472 -9.84 -14.39 -5.79
N SER A 473 -9.45 -15.07 -6.86
CA SER A 473 -8.10 -15.63 -7.04
C SER A 473 -7.63 -15.40 -8.46
N SER A 474 -6.43 -14.83 -8.63
CA SER A 474 -5.82 -14.61 -9.94
C SER A 474 -4.33 -14.95 -9.93
N GLY A 475 -3.85 -15.51 -11.05
CA GLY A 475 -2.47 -15.95 -11.14
C GLY A 475 -1.94 -15.90 -12.57
N ARG A 476 -0.65 -15.56 -12.69
CA ARG A 476 0.09 -15.48 -13.96
C ARG A 476 1.55 -15.88 -13.79
N ILE A 477 2.14 -16.45 -14.84
CA ILE A 477 3.57 -16.75 -14.94
C ILE A 477 4.12 -16.00 -16.15
N PHE A 478 5.03 -15.06 -15.90
CA PHE A 478 5.69 -14.30 -16.95
C PHE A 478 7.05 -14.92 -17.26
N PRO A 479 7.40 -15.18 -18.52
CA PRO A 479 8.67 -15.77 -18.87
C PRO A 479 9.84 -14.87 -18.42
N ARG A 480 10.94 -15.50 -18.01
CA ARG A 480 12.15 -14.80 -17.59
C ARG A 480 12.69 -14.02 -18.76
#